data_AF-A0A6A8MFA4-F1
#
_entry.id   AF-A0A6A8MFA4-F1
#
_cell.length_a   1.000
_cell.length_b   1.000
_cell.length_c   1.000
_cell.angle_alpha   90.00
_cell.angle_beta   90.00
_cell.angle_gamma   90.00
#
_symmetry.space_group_name_H-M   'P 1'
#
loop_
_entity.id
_entity.type
_entity.pdbx_description
1 polymer ?
#
loop_
_entity_poly.entity_id
_entity_poly.type
_entity_poly.pdbx_seq_one_letter_code
_entity_poly.pdbx_strand_id
1 'polypeptide(L)' 'MTEVLPQFIQVKIDRAKKETAEEVTKKVTRKTTENVTKDHLLNILNTTNLTPDKAMDLLGIPAADRPMYKELLKNK' A
#
# COMPACT_ATOMS: atom_id res chain seq x y z
N MET A 1 -31.68 -2.91 -32.85
CA MET A 1 -31.61 -4.15 -32.06
C MET A 1 -30.46 -3.98 -31.09
N THR A 2 -30.74 -3.82 -29.81
CA THR A 2 -29.70 -3.76 -28.77
C THR A 2 -29.30 -5.20 -28.51
N GLU A 3 -28.10 -5.62 -28.93
CA GLU A 3 -27.57 -6.95 -28.63
C GLU A 3 -27.32 -7.02 -27.11
N VAL A 4 -28.34 -7.50 -26.39
CA VAL A 4 -28.25 -7.69 -24.95
C VAL A 4 -27.38 -8.92 -24.74
N LEU A 5 -26.17 -8.71 -24.21
CA LEU A 5 -25.26 -9.80 -23.89
C LEU A 5 -25.99 -10.83 -23.00
N PRO A 6 -25.89 -12.14 -23.29
CA PRO A 6 -26.50 -13.16 -22.46
C PRO A 6 -26.11 -12.99 -21.00
N GLN A 7 -27.06 -13.11 -20.08
CA GLN A 7 -26.87 -12.87 -18.64
C GLN A 7 -25.64 -13.62 -18.07
N PHE A 8 -25.32 -14.79 -18.62
CA PHE A 8 -24.13 -15.58 -18.29
C PHE A 8 -22.80 -14.85 -18.56
N ILE A 9 -22.71 -14.08 -19.65
CA ILE A 9 -21.52 -13.29 -19.97
C ILE A 9 -21.40 -12.08 -19.02
N GLN A 10 -22.53 -11.48 -18.64
CA GLN A 10 -22.57 -10.34 -17.72
C GLN A 10 -22.10 -10.74 -16.30
N VAL A 11 -22.53 -11.91 -15.80
CA VAL A 11 -22.06 -12.46 -14.52
C VAL A 11 -20.54 -12.71 -14.51
N LYS A 12 -19.96 -13.16 -15.63
CA LYS A 12 -18.51 -13.35 -15.75
C LYS A 12 -17.74 -12.03 -15.73
N ILE A 13 -18.26 -11.00 -16.40
CA ILE A 13 -17.67 -9.66 -16.41
C ILE A 13 -17.74 -9.02 -15.03
N ASP A 14 -18.86 -9.14 -14.33
CA ASP A 14 -19.03 -8.59 -12.97
C ASP A 14 -18.12 -9.29 -11.95
N ARG A 15 -17.93 -10.61 -12.09
CA ARG A 15 -16.97 -11.35 -11.27
C ARG A 15 -15.53 -10.88 -11.51
N ALA A 16 -15.13 -10.74 -12.78
CA ALA A 16 -13.80 -10.24 -13.13
C ALA A 16 -13.57 -8.81 -12.61
N LYS A 17 -14.58 -7.94 -12.69
CA LYS A 17 -14.52 -6.59 -12.12
C LYS A 17 -14.34 -6.61 -10.61
N LYS A 18 -15.06 -7.48 -9.90
CA LYS A 18 -14.97 -7.59 -8.44
C LYS A 18 -13.60 -8.12 -7.99
N GLU A 19 -13.09 -9.16 -8.64
CA GLU A 19 -11.76 -9.72 -8.35
C GLU A 19 -10.65 -8.69 -8.63
N THR A 20 -10.74 -7.96 -9.75
CA THR A 20 -9.78 -6.89 -10.10
C THR A 20 -9.85 -5.73 -9.10
N ALA A 21 -11.05 -5.32 -8.68
CA ALA A 21 -11.22 -4.24 -7.71
C ALA A 21 -10.61 -4.60 -6.35
N GLU A 22 -10.82 -5.82 -5.83
CA GLU A 22 -10.25 -6.24 -4.56
C GLU A 22 -8.71 -6.26 -4.58
N GLU A 23 -8.12 -6.72 -5.69
CA GLU A 23 -6.66 -6.76 -5.85
C GLU A 23 -6.06 -5.36 -5.97
N VAL A 24 -6.69 -4.48 -6.76
CA VAL A 24 -6.28 -3.09 -6.91
C VAL A 24 -6.42 -2.33 -5.59
N THR A 25 -7.51 -2.53 -4.85
CA THR A 25 -7.73 -1.82 -3.58
C THR A 25 -6.68 -2.24 -2.54
N LYS A 26 -6.38 -3.54 -2.41
CA LYS A 26 -5.31 -4.02 -1.51
C LYS A 26 -3.95 -3.42 -1.87
N LYS A 27 -3.63 -3.34 -3.16
CA LYS A 27 -2.36 -2.79 -3.64
C LYS A 27 -2.25 -1.28 -3.43
N VAL A 28 -3.34 -0.55 -3.65
CA VAL A 28 -3.42 0.90 -3.43
C VAL A 28 -3.33 1.21 -1.94
N THR A 29 -4.10 0.52 -1.09
CA THR A 29 -4.03 0.71 0.36
C THR A 29 -2.62 0.44 0.89
N ARG A 30 -1.97 -0.65 0.45
CA ARG A 30 -0.59 -0.95 0.89
C ARG A 30 0.39 0.15 0.49
N LYS A 31 0.34 0.61 -0.77
CA LYS A 31 1.20 1.70 -1.27
C LYS A 31 0.94 3.03 -0.56
N THR A 32 -0.32 3.36 -0.28
CA THR A 32 -0.66 4.60 0.44
C THR A 32 -0.15 4.53 1.88
N THR A 33 -0.33 3.42 2.58
CA THR A 33 0.22 3.22 3.92
C THR A 33 1.75 3.30 3.90
N GLU A 34 2.41 2.64 2.94
CA GLU A 34 3.86 2.70 2.74
C GLU A 34 4.38 4.13 2.57
N ASN A 35 3.73 4.93 1.72
CA ASN A 35 4.11 6.32 1.47
C ASN A 35 3.89 7.21 2.68
N VAL A 36 2.73 7.13 3.33
CA VAL A 36 2.43 7.94 4.53
C VAL A 36 3.42 7.61 5.66
N THR A 37 3.71 6.32 5.87
CA THR A 37 4.71 5.89 6.86
C THR A 37 6.12 6.35 6.47
N LYS A 38 6.49 6.32 5.18
CA LYS A 38 7.76 6.86 4.69
C LYS A 38 7.87 8.36 4.97
N ASP A 39 6.83 9.14 4.65
CA ASP A 39 6.83 10.59 4.87
C ASP A 39 6.92 10.94 6.35
N HIS A 40 6.22 10.19 7.21
CA HIS A 40 6.34 10.34 8.66
C HIS A 40 7.74 9.98 9.17
N LEU A 41 8.32 8.87 8.71
CA LEU A 41 9.71 8.50 9.01
C LEU A 41 10.68 9.61 8.57
N LEU A 42 10.52 10.14 7.36
CA LEU A 42 11.39 11.19 6.83
C LEU A 42 11.24 12.48 7.64
N ASN A 43 10.01 12.85 7.99
CA ASN A 43 9.75 14.02 8.82
C ASN A 43 10.39 13.87 10.21
N ILE A 44 10.24 12.71 10.85
CA ILE A 44 10.89 12.43 12.15
C ILE A 44 12.41 12.48 12.03
N LEU A 45 13.00 11.90 10.98
CA LEU A 45 14.45 11.91 10.74
C LEU A 45 15.02 13.31 10.42
N ASN A 46 14.21 14.17 9.78
CA ASN A 46 14.63 15.54 9.44
C ASN A 46 14.42 16.50 10.62
N THR A 47 13.36 16.31 11.41
CA THR A 47 13.03 17.16 12.58
C THR A 47 13.77 16.72 13.83
N THR A 48 14.12 15.44 13.91
CA THR A 48 14.77 14.83 15.07
C THR A 48 16.02 14.12 14.57
N ASN A 49 17.16 14.33 15.23
CA ASN A 49 18.42 13.61 14.96
C ASN A 49 18.37 12.13 15.43
N LEU A 50 17.23 11.46 15.21
CA LEU A 50 17.01 10.07 15.55
C LEU A 50 17.54 9.16 14.45
N THR A 51 17.91 7.93 14.84
CA THR A 51 18.25 6.89 13.88
C THR A 51 16.96 6.33 13.25
N PRO A 52 17.02 5.82 12.01
CA PRO A 52 15.89 5.16 11.36
C PRO A 52 15.23 4.09 12.24
N ASP A 53 16.04 3.32 12.98
CA ASP A 53 15.54 2.29 13.88
C ASP A 53 14.68 2.86 15.02
N LYS A 54 15.07 3.99 15.63
CA LYS A 54 14.26 4.66 16.66
C LYS A 54 12.99 5.29 16.08
N ALA A 55 13.08 5.85 14.88
CA ALA A 55 11.90 6.41 14.20
C ALA A 55 10.88 5.31 13.86
N MET A 56 11.35 4.12 13.46
CA MET A 56 10.50 2.94 13.24
C MET A 56 9.91 2.41 14.54
N ASP A 57 10.66 2.45 15.65
CA ASP A 57 10.18 2.06 16.98
C ASP A 57 9.07 3.02 17.48
N LEU A 58 9.23 4.33 17.27
CA LEU A 58 8.22 5.34 17.59
C LEU A 58 6.93 5.18 16.80
N LEU A 59 7.03 4.75 15.54
CA LEU A 59 5.88 4.46 14.68
C LEU A 59 5.26 3.07 14.96
N GLY A 60 5.81 2.31 15.91
CA GLY A 60 5.32 0.98 16.26
C GLY A 60 5.48 -0.05 15.13
N ILE A 61 6.47 0.13 14.25
CA ILE A 61 6.68 -0.74 13.10
C ILE A 61 7.24 -2.10 13.57
N PRO A 62 6.54 -3.21 13.30
CA PRO A 62 6.98 -4.54 13.67
C PRO A 62 8.35 -4.87 13.07
N ALA A 63 9.16 -5.65 13.79
CA ALA A 63 10.49 -6.04 13.32
C ALA A 63 10.47 -6.76 11.96
N ALA A 64 9.38 -7.45 11.63
CA ALA A 64 9.16 -8.11 10.35
C ALA A 64 9.07 -7.12 9.16
N ASP A 65 8.53 -5.93 9.40
CA ASP A 65 8.32 -4.92 8.35
C ASP A 65 9.47 -3.89 8.28
N ARG A 66 10.32 -3.82 9.31
CA ARG A 66 11.51 -2.95 9.35
C ARG A 66 12.41 -3.05 8.10
N PRO A 67 12.69 -4.25 7.51
CA PRO A 67 13.50 -4.36 6.30
C PRO A 67 12.91 -3.57 5.12
N MET A 68 11.59 -3.64 4.96
CA MET A 68 10.87 -2.96 3.88
C MET A 68 10.95 -1.44 4.02
N TYR A 69 10.76 -0.91 5.22
CA TYR A 69 10.87 0.53 5.49
C TYR A 69 12.33 1.02 5.40
N LYS A 70 13.31 0.20 5.81
CA LYS A 70 14.74 0.50 5.59
C LYS A 70 15.08 0.64 4.11
N GLU A 71 14.54 -0.23 3.27
CA GLU A 71 14.72 -0.17 1.82
C GLU A 71 14.07 1.09 1.23
N LEU A 72 12.86 1.43 1.68
CA LEU A 72 12.15 2.66 1.29
C LEU A 72 12.90 3.95 1.69
N LEU A 73 13.64 3.94 2.80
CA LEU A 73 14.48 5.04 3.26
C LEU A 73 15.83 5.13 2.52
N LYS A 74 16.32 4.03 1.94
CA LYS A 74 17.56 4.02 1.14
C LYS A 74 17.36 4.60 -0.26
N ASN A 75 16.17 4.43 -0.85
CA ASN A 75 15.81 5.02 -2.15
C ASN A 75 15.46 6.52 -2.01
N LYS A 76 16.36 7.29 -1.41
CA LYS A 76 16.25 8.74 -1.22
C LYS A 76 16.40 9.49 -2.54
#